data_AF-A0A3D9JNC6-F1
#
_entry.id   AF-A0A3D9JNC6-F1
#
_cell.length_a   1.000
_cell.length_b   1.000
_cell.length_c   1.000
_cell.angle_alpha   90.00
_cell.angle_beta   90.00
_cell.angle_gamma   90.00
#
_symmetry.space_group_name_H-M   'P 1'
#
loop_
_entity.id
_entity.type
_entity.pdbx_description
1 polymer ?
#
loop_
_entity_poly.entity_id
_entity_poly.type
_entity_poly.pdbx_seq_one_letter_code
_entity_poly.pdbx_strand_id
1 'polypeptide(L)'
;MNKKIIALSTAVVIGGSAFFGVMNTSWAQKFSQQFDQSFLKPAVKAAEETAKEEAFRNVKVSDRIVQYIVSGKARVHEGTYNYTVKQSGEVVAEGFGTASMGAPEWGAFTQEVSIPANKLSDDQALTMELFQIDMESGDAVNKTNFELNKESAVSTGKSVKTFRSIKVSDSNVQYTVTGKARVHEGTYNYAVKQDDVVVAEGFGTASMGAPEWGTFTQEVSIPASKLSGDQPLTFELYEIDMESGDAVNKVVYELK
;
A
#
# COMPACT_ATOMS: atom_id res chain seq x y z
N MET A 1 -1.54 22.60 47.61
CA MET A 1 -1.35 21.57 48.64
C MET A 1 -0.44 20.49 48.07
N ASN A 2 0.79 20.42 48.59
CA ASN A 2 1.78 19.39 48.28
C ASN A 2 1.45 18.08 49.00
N LYS A 3 1.55 16.93 48.32
CA LYS A 3 1.93 15.66 48.96
C LYS A 3 2.82 14.82 48.03
N LYS A 4 4.09 14.70 48.42
CA LYS A 4 5.03 13.63 48.05
C LYS A 4 4.86 12.49 49.05
N ILE A 5 4.84 11.23 48.61
CA ILE A 5 5.08 10.01 49.42
C ILE A 5 5.73 8.98 48.47
N ILE A 6 7.06 8.78 48.48
CA ILE A 6 7.90 7.83 49.27
C ILE A 6 7.84 6.38 48.76
N ALA A 7 9.03 5.88 48.44
CA ALA A 7 9.40 4.56 47.96
C ALA A 7 9.26 3.45 49.01
N LEU A 8 9.23 2.20 48.53
CA LEU A 8 9.72 1.05 49.29
C LEU A 8 10.41 0.07 48.33
N SER A 9 11.72 -0.03 48.51
CA SER A 9 12.58 -1.10 48.02
C SER A 9 12.67 -2.15 49.12
N THR A 10 12.54 -3.43 48.77
CA THR A 10 12.95 -4.53 49.66
C THR A 10 13.68 -5.57 48.83
N ALA A 11 14.99 -5.64 49.05
CA ALA A 11 15.85 -6.73 48.62
C ALA A 11 15.71 -7.91 49.60
N VAL A 12 15.82 -9.13 49.09
CA VAL A 12 16.15 -10.32 49.90
C VAL A 12 17.37 -10.99 49.27
N VAL A 13 18.37 -11.20 50.11
CA VAL A 13 19.61 -11.97 49.86
C VAL A 13 19.66 -13.09 50.90
N ILE A 14 20.50 -14.10 50.63
CA ILE A 14 21.01 -15.19 51.49
C ILE A 14 20.19 -16.49 51.33
N GLY A 15 20.75 -17.68 51.09
CA GLY A 15 22.10 -18.22 50.97
C GLY A 15 21.96 -19.65 50.39
N GLY A 16 22.92 -20.25 49.68
CA GLY A 16 24.20 -20.69 50.19
C GLY A 16 24.10 -22.09 50.83
N SER A 17 24.43 -23.15 50.07
CA SER A 17 25.07 -24.39 50.56
C SER A 17 25.48 -25.28 49.38
N ALA A 18 26.78 -25.53 49.30
CA ALA A 18 27.41 -26.48 48.39
C ALA A 18 27.40 -27.89 49.00
N PHE A 19 27.35 -28.92 48.15
CA PHE A 19 27.93 -30.22 48.46
C PHE A 19 28.81 -30.66 47.28
N PHE A 20 30.10 -30.84 47.61
CA PHE A 20 31.08 -31.55 46.80
C PHE A 20 30.85 -33.06 46.90
N GLY A 21 31.08 -33.77 45.80
CA GLY A 21 31.15 -35.23 45.75
C GLY A 21 31.81 -35.68 44.45
N VAL A 22 33.13 -35.79 44.47
CA VAL A 22 34.00 -36.22 43.36
C VAL A 22 34.08 -37.74 43.35
N MET A 23 33.96 -38.40 42.18
CA MET A 23 34.79 -39.56 41.83
C MET A 23 35.01 -39.65 40.31
N ASN A 24 36.29 -39.67 39.95
CA ASN A 24 36.82 -39.94 38.62
C ASN A 24 36.64 -41.42 38.24
N THR A 25 36.28 -41.69 36.99
CA THR A 25 36.88 -42.80 36.23
C THR A 25 37.24 -42.31 34.83
N SER A 26 38.50 -42.47 34.49
CA SER A 26 39.06 -42.28 33.16
C SER A 26 38.49 -43.32 32.19
N TRP A 27 38.26 -42.94 30.93
CA TRP A 27 38.78 -43.67 29.77
C TRP A 27 38.54 -42.85 28.50
N ALA A 28 39.62 -42.23 28.02
CA ALA A 28 39.71 -41.78 26.64
C ALA A 28 39.89 -43.03 25.77
N GLN A 29 38.90 -43.37 24.96
CA GLN A 29 39.14 -44.22 23.80
C GLN A 29 38.28 -43.77 22.62
N LYS A 30 38.98 -43.23 21.63
CA LYS A 30 38.70 -43.23 20.20
C LYS A 30 37.36 -43.87 19.81
N PHE A 31 36.42 -43.04 19.39
CA PHE A 31 35.58 -43.38 18.26
C PHE A 31 35.60 -42.20 17.29
N SER A 32 36.48 -42.32 16.30
CA SER A 32 36.39 -41.55 15.06
C SER A 32 35.12 -42.01 14.34
N GLN A 33 34.00 -41.39 14.65
CA GLN A 33 32.82 -41.47 13.79
C GLN A 33 33.01 -40.47 12.67
N GLN A 34 33.57 -41.01 11.59
CA GLN A 34 33.43 -40.60 10.20
C GLN A 34 32.18 -39.73 10.00
N PHE A 35 32.40 -38.42 9.90
CA PHE A 35 31.39 -37.45 9.52
C PHE A 35 31.08 -37.70 8.04
N ASP A 36 29.96 -38.35 7.75
CA ASP A 36 29.45 -38.46 6.39
C ASP A 36 28.87 -37.09 6.01
N GLN A 37 29.63 -36.31 5.22
CA GLN A 37 29.16 -35.06 4.61
C GLN A 37 28.26 -35.34 3.40
N SER A 38 27.22 -36.15 3.56
CA SER A 38 26.26 -36.48 2.50
C SER A 38 24.90 -35.76 2.64
N PHE A 39 24.77 -34.80 3.56
CA PHE A 39 23.61 -33.89 3.63
C PHE A 39 23.93 -32.48 3.09
N LEU A 40 24.43 -32.42 1.86
CA LEU A 40 24.29 -31.22 1.04
C LEU A 40 23.38 -31.59 -0.14
N LYS A 41 22.07 -31.39 0.03
CA LYS A 41 21.14 -31.15 -1.08
C LYS A 41 20.19 -30.00 -0.74
N PRO A 42 19.86 -29.17 -1.73
CA PRO A 42 19.32 -27.83 -1.52
C PRO A 42 17.81 -27.89 -1.27
N ALA A 43 17.35 -27.34 -0.15
CA ALA A 43 15.93 -27.33 0.22
C ALA A 43 15.30 -25.92 0.15
N VAL A 44 15.80 -25.04 -0.72
CA VAL A 44 15.22 -23.68 -0.87
C VAL A 44 14.15 -23.63 -1.96
N LYS A 45 14.03 -24.65 -2.83
CA LYS A 45 13.11 -24.59 -3.98
C LYS A 45 11.76 -25.32 -3.83
N ALA A 46 11.60 -26.18 -2.82
CA ALA A 46 10.40 -27.02 -2.65
C ALA A 46 9.41 -26.50 -1.59
N ALA A 47 9.86 -25.65 -0.66
CA ALA A 47 8.99 -25.06 0.37
C ALA A 47 8.08 -23.95 -0.20
N GLU A 48 8.59 -23.16 -1.15
CA GLU A 48 7.84 -22.05 -1.77
C GLU A 48 6.66 -22.51 -2.64
N GLU A 49 6.73 -23.71 -3.21
CA GLU A 49 5.66 -24.23 -4.07
C GLU A 49 4.53 -24.89 -3.27
N THR A 50 4.86 -25.56 -2.16
CA THR A 50 3.87 -26.18 -1.25
C THR A 50 3.10 -25.14 -0.42
N ALA A 51 3.74 -24.03 -0.05
CA ALA A 51 3.09 -22.90 0.64
C ALA A 51 1.96 -22.25 -0.19
N LYS A 52 2.04 -22.31 -1.52
CA LYS A 52 1.03 -21.77 -2.45
C LYS A 52 -0.34 -22.44 -2.39
N GLU A 53 -0.47 -23.60 -1.78
CA GLU A 53 -1.76 -24.31 -1.70
C GLU A 53 -2.29 -24.50 -0.27
N GLU A 54 -1.47 -24.29 0.76
CA GLU A 54 -1.87 -24.56 2.15
C GLU A 54 -2.42 -23.35 2.90
N ALA A 55 -1.93 -22.13 2.65
CA ALA A 55 -2.35 -20.93 3.39
C ALA A 55 -3.10 -19.92 2.53
N PHE A 56 -2.74 -19.77 1.25
CA PHE A 56 -3.36 -18.81 0.33
C PHE A 56 -3.76 -19.51 -0.95
N ARG A 57 -4.93 -19.19 -1.51
CA ARG A 57 -5.35 -19.74 -2.81
C ARG A 57 -6.34 -18.83 -3.53
N ASN A 58 -6.52 -19.10 -4.82
CA ASN A 58 -7.42 -18.34 -5.70
C ASN A 58 -7.14 -16.83 -5.68
N VAL A 59 -5.88 -16.45 -5.52
CA VAL A 59 -5.47 -15.05 -5.44
C VAL A 59 -5.56 -14.42 -6.83
N LYS A 60 -6.20 -13.26 -6.89
CA LYS A 60 -6.39 -12.46 -8.10
C LYS A 60 -6.03 -11.02 -7.81
N VAL A 61 -5.24 -10.43 -8.69
CA VAL A 61 -4.86 -9.01 -8.66
C VAL A 61 -5.73 -8.29 -9.69
N SER A 62 -6.37 -7.19 -9.29
CA SER A 62 -7.10 -6.31 -10.20
C SER A 62 -6.17 -5.54 -11.11
N ASP A 63 -6.74 -4.89 -12.13
CA ASP A 63 -5.99 -3.92 -12.93
C ASP A 63 -5.48 -2.76 -12.05
N ARG A 64 -4.29 -2.27 -12.39
CA ARG A 64 -3.64 -1.11 -11.77
C ARG A 64 -4.44 0.17 -12.02
N ILE A 65 -4.70 0.92 -10.96
CA ILE A 65 -5.37 2.22 -11.02
C ILE A 65 -4.41 3.30 -10.53
N VAL A 66 -4.30 4.41 -11.26
CA VAL A 66 -3.58 5.60 -10.79
C VAL A 66 -4.59 6.64 -10.33
N GLN A 67 -4.48 7.05 -9.07
CA GLN A 67 -5.35 8.05 -8.45
C GLN A 67 -4.62 9.38 -8.29
N TYR A 68 -5.27 10.45 -8.73
CA TYR A 68 -4.85 11.84 -8.56
C TYR A 68 -5.81 12.57 -7.63
N ILE A 69 -5.27 13.43 -6.76
CA ILE A 69 -6.07 14.31 -5.91
C ILE A 69 -5.78 15.75 -6.29
N VAL A 70 -6.81 16.43 -6.80
CA VAL A 70 -6.76 17.84 -7.19
C VAL A 70 -7.61 18.64 -6.23
N SER A 71 -7.01 19.65 -5.59
CA SER A 71 -7.74 20.55 -4.71
C SER A 71 -7.65 21.99 -5.21
N GLY A 72 -8.62 22.81 -4.82
CA GLY A 72 -8.59 24.23 -5.17
C GLY A 72 -9.80 24.99 -4.67
N LYS A 73 -10.03 26.15 -5.26
CA LYS A 73 -11.23 26.94 -5.05
C LYS A 73 -11.93 27.21 -6.37
N ALA A 74 -13.25 27.06 -6.37
CA ALA A 74 -14.09 27.33 -7.52
C ALA A 74 -15.17 28.38 -7.16
N ARG A 75 -15.51 29.21 -8.13
CA ARG A 75 -16.65 30.14 -8.10
C ARG A 75 -17.47 29.85 -9.35
N VAL A 76 -18.39 28.90 -9.21
CA VAL A 76 -19.17 28.30 -10.29
C VAL A 76 -20.65 28.31 -9.92
N HIS A 77 -21.54 28.40 -10.92
CA HIS A 77 -22.97 28.43 -10.66
C HIS A 77 -23.41 27.16 -9.92
N GLU A 78 -24.18 27.31 -8.83
CA GLU A 78 -24.63 26.21 -7.94
C GLU A 78 -23.52 25.33 -7.35
N GLY A 79 -22.25 25.76 -7.44
CA GLY A 79 -21.12 24.99 -6.93
C GLY A 79 -20.66 23.85 -7.83
N THR A 80 -21.30 23.62 -8.98
CA THR A 80 -21.00 22.48 -9.87
C THR A 80 -19.96 22.84 -10.93
N TYR A 81 -18.96 21.97 -11.11
CA TYR A 81 -17.98 22.05 -12.18
C TYR A 81 -17.80 20.70 -12.86
N ASN A 82 -17.28 20.71 -14.07
CA ASN A 82 -16.95 19.53 -14.85
C ASN A 82 -15.45 19.44 -15.06
N TYR A 83 -14.97 18.24 -15.33
CA TYR A 83 -13.59 18.01 -15.68
C TYR A 83 -13.44 16.99 -16.81
N THR A 84 -12.37 17.17 -17.58
CA THR A 84 -11.83 16.11 -18.45
C THR A 84 -10.34 15.98 -18.19
N VAL A 85 -9.83 14.75 -18.24
CA VAL A 85 -8.42 14.45 -18.20
C VAL A 85 -8.04 13.85 -19.54
N LYS A 86 -7.01 14.42 -20.15
CA LYS A 86 -6.54 14.04 -21.47
C LYS A 86 -5.07 13.67 -21.46
N GLN A 87 -4.72 12.69 -22.28
CA GLN A 87 -3.35 12.35 -22.62
C GLN A 87 -3.25 12.28 -24.14
N SER A 88 -2.32 13.05 -24.73
CA SER A 88 -2.18 13.18 -26.20
C SER A 88 -3.48 13.50 -26.96
N GLY A 89 -4.37 14.25 -26.33
CA GLY A 89 -5.64 14.67 -26.91
C GLY A 89 -6.80 13.69 -26.71
N GLU A 90 -6.55 12.46 -26.26
CA GLU A 90 -7.59 11.49 -25.94
C GLU A 90 -8.09 11.66 -24.50
N VAL A 91 -9.40 11.53 -24.30
CA VAL A 91 -10.01 11.61 -22.96
C VAL A 91 -9.83 10.27 -22.25
N VAL A 92 -9.10 10.29 -21.13
CA VAL A 92 -8.83 9.10 -20.31
C VAL A 92 -9.71 9.03 -19.06
N ALA A 93 -10.21 10.18 -18.60
CA ALA A 93 -11.22 10.30 -17.55
C ALA A 93 -12.02 11.60 -17.71
N GLU A 94 -13.27 11.60 -17.24
CA GLU A 94 -14.13 12.78 -17.22
C GLU A 94 -15.17 12.64 -16.12
N GLY A 95 -15.78 13.76 -15.73
CA GLY A 95 -16.83 13.77 -14.73
C GLY A 95 -17.16 15.17 -14.26
N PHE A 96 -17.78 15.22 -13.09
CA PHE A 96 -18.14 16.47 -12.42
C PHE A 96 -17.83 16.39 -10.93
N GLY A 97 -17.76 17.55 -10.30
CA GLY A 97 -17.58 17.71 -8.88
C GLY A 97 -18.32 18.93 -8.36
N THR A 98 -18.37 19.04 -7.04
CA THR A 98 -19.01 20.18 -6.36
C THR A 98 -17.98 20.92 -5.49
N ALA A 99 -18.09 22.23 -5.48
CA ALA A 99 -17.40 23.10 -4.55
C ALA A 99 -18.28 23.31 -3.32
N SER A 100 -17.65 23.60 -2.18
CA SER A 100 -18.34 23.79 -0.91
C SER A 100 -19.31 24.98 -0.89
N MET A 101 -19.24 25.87 -1.89
CA MET A 101 -20.12 27.02 -2.11
C MET A 101 -20.27 27.27 -3.60
N GLY A 102 -21.45 27.73 -4.03
CA GLY A 102 -21.69 28.26 -5.37
C GLY A 102 -21.30 29.72 -5.50
N ALA A 103 -21.26 30.22 -6.74
CA ALA A 103 -21.09 31.64 -7.02
C ALA A 103 -22.22 32.47 -6.40
N PRO A 104 -21.96 33.70 -5.93
CA PRO A 104 -20.75 34.50 -6.15
C PRO A 104 -19.56 34.17 -5.22
N GLU A 105 -19.74 33.33 -4.22
CA GLU A 105 -18.70 32.93 -3.27
C GLU A 105 -17.69 31.97 -3.89
N TRP A 106 -16.53 31.86 -3.24
CA TRP A 106 -15.52 30.86 -3.58
C TRP A 106 -15.67 29.64 -2.68
N GLY A 107 -16.12 28.52 -3.23
CA GLY A 107 -16.12 27.23 -2.56
C GLY A 107 -14.78 26.51 -2.68
N ALA A 108 -14.36 25.78 -1.65
CA ALA A 108 -13.25 24.84 -1.76
C ALA A 108 -13.73 23.56 -2.46
N PHE A 109 -12.85 22.88 -3.20
CA PHE A 109 -13.13 21.57 -3.76
C PHE A 109 -11.93 20.65 -3.61
N THR A 110 -12.22 19.35 -3.58
CA THR A 110 -11.28 18.25 -3.73
C THR A 110 -11.88 17.28 -4.75
N GLN A 111 -11.15 17.02 -5.82
CA GLN A 111 -11.52 16.10 -6.88
C GLN A 111 -10.53 14.93 -6.88
N GLU A 112 -11.06 13.74 -6.68
CA GLU A 112 -10.32 12.50 -6.89
C GLU A 112 -10.55 12.03 -8.32
N VAL A 113 -9.48 11.68 -9.02
CA VAL A 113 -9.55 11.15 -10.39
C VAL A 113 -8.84 9.81 -10.41
N SER A 114 -9.58 8.75 -10.73
CA SER A 114 -9.05 7.39 -10.85
C SER A 114 -8.97 7.00 -12.32
N ILE A 115 -7.78 6.65 -12.79
CA ILE A 115 -7.53 6.30 -14.18
C ILE A 115 -6.91 4.90 -14.22
N PRO A 116 -7.53 3.93 -14.92
CA PRO A 116 -6.90 2.65 -15.19
C PRO A 116 -5.56 2.84 -15.89
N ALA A 117 -4.50 2.21 -15.40
CA ALA A 117 -3.16 2.44 -15.92
C ALA A 117 -2.97 1.96 -17.37
N ASN A 118 -3.81 1.02 -17.84
CA ASN A 118 -3.84 0.60 -19.24
C ASN A 118 -4.35 1.68 -20.21
N LYS A 119 -4.91 2.77 -19.70
CA LYS A 119 -5.26 3.97 -20.48
C LYS A 119 -4.17 5.05 -20.45
N LEU A 120 -3.11 4.82 -19.69
CA LEU A 120 -2.01 5.77 -19.53
C LEU A 120 -0.79 5.31 -20.33
N SER A 121 -0.09 6.28 -20.90
CA SER A 121 1.23 6.13 -21.49
C SER A 121 2.25 6.83 -20.59
N ASP A 122 3.33 6.14 -20.22
CA ASP A 122 4.29 6.65 -19.22
C ASP A 122 5.12 7.84 -19.72
N ASP A 123 5.18 8.07 -21.03
CA ASP A 123 5.98 9.10 -21.70
C ASP A 123 5.21 10.39 -22.04
N GLN A 124 3.91 10.46 -21.73
CA GLN A 124 3.04 11.55 -22.19
C GLN A 124 2.45 12.37 -21.05
N ALA A 125 2.41 13.69 -21.24
CA ALA A 125 1.84 14.61 -20.25
C ALA A 125 0.33 14.38 -20.08
N LEU A 126 -0.10 14.28 -18.81
CA LEU A 126 -1.49 14.13 -18.43
C LEU A 126 -2.05 15.51 -18.08
N THR A 127 -3.03 16.00 -18.83
CA THR A 127 -3.61 17.35 -18.66
C THR A 127 -5.05 17.25 -18.17
N MET A 128 -5.38 17.93 -17.08
CA MET A 128 -6.76 18.10 -16.62
C MET A 128 -7.30 19.46 -17.07
N GLU A 129 -8.53 19.49 -17.58
CA GLU A 129 -9.30 20.70 -17.86
C GLU A 129 -10.50 20.75 -16.94
N LEU A 130 -10.61 21.81 -16.12
CA LEU A 130 -11.79 22.15 -15.32
C LEU A 130 -12.62 23.19 -16.05
N PHE A 131 -13.94 23.06 -16.07
CA PHE A 131 -14.85 23.98 -16.77
C PHE A 131 -16.26 23.98 -16.18
N GLN A 132 -17.08 24.94 -16.61
CA GLN A 132 -18.52 24.93 -16.39
C GLN A 132 -19.24 24.60 -17.70
N ILE A 133 -20.42 24.00 -17.60
CA ILE A 133 -21.34 23.93 -18.74
C ILE A 133 -22.27 25.14 -18.63
N ASP A 134 -22.38 25.89 -19.72
CA ASP A 134 -23.38 26.93 -19.86
C ASP A 134 -24.76 26.29 -20.03
N MET A 135 -25.71 26.65 -19.16
CA MET A 135 -27.02 25.97 -19.13
C MET A 135 -27.93 26.32 -20.31
N GLU A 136 -27.65 27.43 -21.01
CA GLU A 136 -28.45 27.87 -22.16
C GLU A 136 -27.97 27.19 -23.46
N SER A 137 -26.65 27.18 -23.68
CA SER A 137 -26.03 26.63 -24.90
C SER A 137 -25.57 25.18 -24.78
N GLY A 138 -25.32 24.69 -23.57
CA GLY A 138 -24.66 23.40 -23.32
C GLY A 138 -23.13 23.44 -23.53
N ASP A 139 -22.57 24.60 -23.86
CA ASP A 139 -21.14 24.72 -24.18
C ASP A 139 -20.25 24.73 -22.93
N ALA A 140 -19.05 24.18 -23.07
CA ALA A 140 -18.02 24.26 -22.03
C ALA A 140 -17.40 25.67 -21.99
N VAL A 141 -17.60 26.38 -20.88
CA VAL A 141 -17.13 27.75 -20.62
C VAL A 141 -16.21 27.82 -19.41
N ASN A 142 -15.48 28.93 -19.25
CA ASN A 142 -14.59 29.18 -18.10
C ASN A 142 -13.53 28.10 -17.86
N LYS A 143 -12.93 27.59 -18.94
CA LYS A 143 -11.97 26.49 -18.91
C LYS A 143 -10.67 26.87 -18.21
N THR A 144 -10.06 25.93 -17.50
CA THR A 144 -8.72 26.04 -16.91
C THR A 144 -8.02 24.70 -17.06
N ASN A 145 -6.81 24.70 -17.61
CA ASN A 145 -6.02 23.48 -17.79
C ASN A 145 -4.71 23.51 -16.98
N PHE A 146 -4.29 22.34 -16.53
CA PHE A 146 -3.02 22.13 -15.82
C PHE A 146 -2.57 20.67 -15.96
N GLU A 147 -1.28 20.44 -15.83
CA GLU A 147 -0.69 19.09 -15.87
C GLU A 147 -0.86 18.40 -14.50
N LEU A 148 -1.23 17.12 -14.51
CA LEU A 148 -1.38 16.29 -13.31
C LEU A 148 -0.08 15.62 -12.86
N ASN A 149 0.88 15.44 -13.78
CA ASN A 149 2.13 14.71 -13.54
C ASN A 149 3.32 15.62 -13.15
N LYS A 150 3.08 16.92 -12.91
CA LYS A 150 4.08 17.82 -12.33
C LYS A 150 3.55 18.37 -11.00
N GLU A 151 4.33 18.19 -9.93
CA GLU A 151 4.18 18.99 -8.72
C GLU A 151 4.55 20.44 -9.05
N SER A 152 3.59 21.21 -9.54
CA SER A 152 3.74 22.65 -9.73
C SER A 152 2.37 23.31 -9.76
N ALA A 153 2.20 24.32 -8.91
CA ALA A 153 1.06 25.21 -8.91
C ALA A 153 0.97 25.95 -10.25
N VAL A 154 0.24 25.39 -11.20
CA VAL A 154 0.06 25.99 -12.52
C VAL A 154 -1.28 26.72 -12.55
N SER A 155 -1.19 28.05 -12.39
CA SER A 155 -2.21 28.98 -12.84
C SER A 155 -1.79 29.50 -14.21
N THR A 156 -2.04 28.74 -15.28
CA THR A 156 -1.80 29.24 -16.64
C THR A 156 -3.05 29.14 -17.49
N GLY A 157 -3.41 30.26 -18.11
CA GLY A 157 -4.39 30.32 -19.19
C GLY A 157 -5.77 30.79 -18.76
N LYS A 158 -5.97 32.12 -18.77
CA LYS A 158 -7.24 32.81 -19.01
C LYS A 158 -8.53 32.18 -18.41
N SER A 159 -8.57 31.95 -17.09
CA SER A 159 -9.81 32.08 -16.29
C SER A 159 -9.58 32.14 -14.76
N VAL A 160 -8.80 33.13 -14.29
CA VAL A 160 -8.62 33.44 -12.85
C VAL A 160 -9.96 33.75 -12.14
N LYS A 161 -11.04 33.99 -12.89
CA LYS A 161 -12.37 34.34 -12.35
C LYS A 161 -13.15 33.15 -11.78
N THR A 162 -12.84 31.91 -12.17
CA THR A 162 -13.70 30.75 -11.88
C THR A 162 -12.98 29.68 -11.08
N PHE A 163 -11.74 29.36 -11.41
CA PHE A 163 -10.92 28.41 -10.66
C PHE A 163 -9.65 29.08 -10.19
N ARG A 164 -9.21 28.81 -8.96
CA ARG A 164 -7.96 29.35 -8.41
C ARG A 164 -7.39 28.44 -7.33
N SER A 165 -6.14 28.71 -6.96
CA SER A 165 -5.43 27.99 -5.89
C SER A 165 -5.39 26.48 -6.12
N ILE A 166 -5.27 26.06 -7.38
CA ILE A 166 -5.24 24.65 -7.77
C ILE A 166 -3.93 24.02 -7.27
N LYS A 167 -4.06 22.86 -6.64
CA LYS A 167 -2.95 22.02 -6.18
C LYS A 167 -3.22 20.59 -6.59
N VAL A 168 -2.22 19.96 -7.17
CA VAL A 168 -2.20 18.52 -7.42
C VAL A 168 -1.33 17.90 -6.33
N SER A 169 -1.87 16.93 -5.61
CA SER A 169 -1.10 16.15 -4.64
C SER A 169 -0.38 15.01 -5.36
N ASP A 170 0.63 14.43 -4.71
CA ASP A 170 1.25 13.19 -5.18
C ASP A 170 0.19 12.13 -5.53
N SER A 171 0.36 11.52 -6.69
CA SER A 171 -0.50 10.43 -7.13
C SER A 171 -0.22 9.15 -6.35
N ASN A 172 -1.22 8.28 -6.28
CA ASN A 172 -1.08 6.96 -5.70
C ASN A 172 -1.40 5.90 -6.76
N VAL A 173 -0.63 4.83 -6.76
CA VAL A 173 -0.93 3.61 -7.52
C VAL A 173 -1.66 2.65 -6.60
N GLN A 174 -2.83 2.21 -7.05
CA GLN A 174 -3.72 1.34 -6.30
C GLN A 174 -3.88 -0.02 -6.96
N TYR A 175 -3.91 -1.04 -6.12
CA TYR A 175 -4.19 -2.42 -6.47
C TYR A 175 -5.24 -3.00 -5.51
N THR A 176 -6.11 -3.85 -6.04
CA THR A 176 -6.99 -4.68 -5.22
C THR A 176 -6.59 -6.14 -5.41
N VAL A 177 -6.17 -6.79 -4.33
CA VAL A 177 -5.86 -8.22 -4.31
C VAL A 177 -6.95 -8.96 -3.57
N THR A 178 -7.57 -9.94 -4.23
CA THR A 178 -8.61 -10.76 -3.64
C THR A 178 -8.18 -12.21 -3.60
N GLY A 179 -8.68 -12.98 -2.65
CA GLY A 179 -8.36 -14.40 -2.58
C GLY A 179 -9.03 -15.11 -1.43
N LYS A 180 -8.50 -16.30 -1.12
CA LYS A 180 -8.84 -17.05 0.07
C LYS A 180 -7.59 -17.31 0.89
N ALA A 181 -7.72 -17.18 2.21
CA ALA A 181 -6.67 -17.48 3.17
C ALA A 181 -7.17 -18.50 4.20
N ARG A 182 -6.29 -19.38 4.64
CA ARG A 182 -6.46 -20.30 5.76
C ARG A 182 -5.24 -20.12 6.66
N VAL A 183 -5.34 -19.10 7.50
CA VAL A 183 -4.24 -18.56 8.32
C VAL A 183 -4.69 -18.45 9.77
N HIS A 184 -3.76 -18.48 10.72
CA HIS A 184 -4.11 -18.45 12.15
C HIS A 184 -4.91 -17.18 12.50
N GLU A 185 -6.07 -17.36 13.14
CA GLU A 185 -7.03 -16.28 13.46
C GLU A 185 -7.49 -15.43 12.26
N GLY A 186 -7.24 -15.88 11.03
CA GLY A 186 -7.59 -15.16 9.81
C GLY A 186 -6.66 -13.98 9.50
N THR A 187 -5.59 -13.76 10.27
CA THR A 187 -4.67 -12.65 10.06
C THR A 187 -3.55 -13.04 9.09
N TYR A 188 -3.35 -12.23 8.05
CA TYR A 188 -2.24 -12.36 7.12
C TYR A 188 -1.50 -11.03 7.02
N ASN A 189 -0.24 -11.09 6.59
CA ASN A 189 0.59 -9.94 6.31
C ASN A 189 0.85 -9.83 4.81
N TYR A 190 1.14 -8.63 4.35
CA TYR A 190 1.56 -8.39 2.98
C TYR A 190 2.70 -7.40 2.92
N ALA A 191 3.52 -7.55 1.89
CA ALA A 191 4.51 -6.56 1.49
C ALA A 191 4.48 -6.40 -0.03
N VAL A 192 4.56 -5.16 -0.49
CA VAL A 192 4.75 -4.83 -1.89
C VAL A 192 6.16 -4.33 -2.06
N LYS A 193 6.89 -4.94 -2.98
CA LYS A 193 8.27 -4.61 -3.27
C LYS A 193 8.43 -4.19 -4.70
N GLN A 194 9.33 -3.24 -4.90
CA GLN A 194 9.94 -2.97 -6.20
C GLN A 194 11.41 -3.35 -6.06
N ASP A 195 11.85 -4.35 -6.81
CA ASP A 195 13.10 -5.07 -6.53
C ASP A 195 13.14 -5.56 -5.06
N ASP A 196 14.13 -5.11 -4.28
CA ASP A 196 14.31 -5.46 -2.87
C ASP A 196 13.78 -4.38 -1.90
N VAL A 197 13.18 -3.31 -2.42
CA VAL A 197 12.67 -2.18 -1.61
C VAL A 197 11.19 -2.38 -1.32
N VAL A 198 10.84 -2.43 -0.04
CA VAL A 198 9.43 -2.44 0.41
C VAL A 198 8.84 -1.05 0.20
N VAL A 199 7.85 -0.95 -0.69
CA VAL A 199 7.16 0.31 -1.02
C VAL A 199 5.83 0.47 -0.28
N ALA A 200 5.19 -0.65 0.08
CA ALA A 200 4.04 -0.73 0.98
C ALA A 200 4.05 -2.05 1.73
N GLU A 201 3.51 -2.07 2.95
CA GLU A 201 3.34 -3.29 3.74
C GLU A 201 2.21 -3.10 4.74
N GLY A 202 1.72 -4.22 5.28
CA GLY A 202 0.69 -4.19 6.31
C GLY A 202 0.14 -5.57 6.59
N PHE A 203 -1.05 -5.59 7.17
CA PHE A 203 -1.78 -6.82 7.47
C PHE A 203 -3.25 -6.66 7.09
N GLY A 204 -3.91 -7.80 6.93
CA GLY A 204 -5.34 -7.88 6.68
C GLY A 204 -5.95 -9.07 7.40
N THR A 205 -7.27 -9.14 7.37
CA THR A 205 -8.04 -10.21 8.00
C THR A 205 -8.93 -10.87 6.96
N ALA A 206 -8.84 -12.19 6.85
CA ALA A 206 -9.76 -13.00 6.08
C ALA A 206 -11.07 -13.17 6.85
N SER A 207 -12.16 -13.44 6.12
CA SER A 207 -13.49 -13.57 6.73
C SER A 207 -13.61 -14.74 7.73
N MET A 208 -12.67 -15.67 7.72
CA MET A 208 -12.54 -16.79 8.66
C MET A 208 -11.06 -17.09 8.89
N GLY A 209 -10.71 -17.57 10.08
CA GLY A 209 -9.39 -18.12 10.39
C GLY A 209 -9.32 -19.62 10.14
N ALA A 210 -8.10 -20.16 10.18
CA ALA A 210 -7.86 -21.60 10.10
C ALA A 210 -8.61 -22.35 11.23
N PRO A 211 -9.11 -23.58 10.97
CA PRO A 211 -8.85 -24.41 9.78
C PRO A 211 -9.68 -24.07 8.54
N GLU A 212 -10.67 -23.17 8.65
CA GLU A 212 -11.52 -22.76 7.53
C GLU A 212 -10.79 -21.83 6.55
N TRP A 213 -11.32 -21.79 5.32
CA TRP A 213 -10.86 -20.85 4.31
C TRP A 213 -11.73 -19.59 4.34
N GLY A 214 -11.17 -18.47 4.81
CA GLY A 214 -11.76 -17.15 4.72
C GLY A 214 -11.48 -16.49 3.37
N THR A 215 -12.40 -15.66 2.89
CA THR A 215 -12.16 -14.76 1.75
C THR A 215 -11.51 -13.47 2.24
N PHE A 216 -10.65 -12.86 1.43
CA PHE A 216 -10.09 -11.54 1.73
C PHE A 216 -10.11 -10.63 0.50
N THR A 217 -10.10 -9.33 0.79
CA THR A 217 -9.84 -8.24 -0.17
C THR A 217 -8.82 -7.33 0.48
N GLN A 218 -7.67 -7.15 -0.17
CA GLN A 218 -6.62 -6.25 0.25
C GLN A 218 -6.52 -5.11 -0.76
N GLU A 219 -6.75 -3.89 -0.29
CA GLU A 219 -6.46 -2.68 -1.06
C GLU A 219 -5.05 -2.21 -0.70
N VAL A 220 -4.22 -2.00 -1.72
CA VAL A 220 -2.87 -1.48 -1.55
C VAL A 220 -2.82 -0.13 -2.24
N SER A 221 -2.39 0.90 -1.51
CA SER A 221 -2.14 2.23 -2.05
C SER A 221 -0.67 2.58 -1.86
N ILE A 222 0.02 2.85 -2.97
CA ILE A 222 1.46 3.14 -3.00
C ILE A 222 1.64 4.55 -3.55
N PRO A 223 2.23 5.48 -2.79
CA PRO A 223 2.60 6.79 -3.32
C PRO A 223 3.51 6.63 -4.54
N ALA A 224 3.20 7.28 -5.65
CA ALA A 224 3.98 7.18 -6.89
C ALA A 224 5.43 7.66 -6.69
N SER A 225 5.67 8.56 -5.73
CA SER A 225 7.00 9.02 -5.33
C SER A 225 7.88 7.93 -4.70
N LYS A 226 7.31 6.81 -4.24
CA LYS A 226 8.06 5.62 -3.80
C LYS A 226 8.40 4.66 -4.93
N LEU A 227 7.86 4.88 -6.12
CA LEU A 227 8.07 4.00 -7.27
C LEU A 227 9.19 4.55 -8.17
N SER A 228 10.01 3.65 -8.67
CA SER A 228 11.15 3.92 -9.53
C SER A 228 10.86 3.46 -10.96
N GLY A 229 10.21 4.33 -11.73
CA GLY A 229 9.86 4.07 -13.12
C GLY A 229 9.07 2.77 -13.32
N ASP A 230 9.36 2.05 -14.39
CA ASP A 230 8.60 0.88 -14.84
C ASP A 230 9.10 -0.45 -14.25
N GLN A 231 9.85 -0.41 -13.15
CA GLN A 231 10.32 -1.64 -12.51
C GLN A 231 9.12 -2.47 -12.01
N PRO A 232 9.14 -3.80 -12.18
CA PRO A 232 8.03 -4.66 -11.81
C PRO A 232 7.81 -4.62 -10.29
N LEU A 233 6.55 -4.68 -9.91
CA LEU A 233 6.14 -4.76 -8.51
C LEU A 233 5.80 -6.21 -8.15
N THR A 234 6.23 -6.66 -6.97
CA THR A 234 5.87 -7.95 -6.41
C THR A 234 5.03 -7.77 -5.16
N PHE A 235 4.01 -8.60 -5.00
CA PHE A 235 3.12 -8.66 -3.86
C PHE A 235 3.36 -9.97 -3.11
N GLU A 236 3.92 -9.87 -1.92
CA GLU A 236 4.12 -10.99 -1.00
C GLU A 236 2.92 -11.08 -0.04
N LEU A 237 2.37 -12.28 0.14
CA LEU A 237 1.47 -12.61 1.26
C LEU A 237 2.15 -13.65 2.13
N TYR A 238 2.03 -13.51 3.44
CA TYR A 238 2.62 -14.44 4.39
C TYR A 238 1.92 -14.39 5.75
N GLU A 239 2.17 -15.41 6.57
CA GLU A 239 1.85 -15.41 8.00
C GLU A 239 3.11 -15.07 8.79
N ILE A 240 2.94 -14.48 9.97
CA ILE A 240 4.02 -14.36 10.94
C ILE A 240 3.84 -15.48 11.96
N ASP A 241 4.87 -16.31 12.11
CA ASP A 241 4.90 -17.30 13.17
C ASP A 241 5.01 -16.59 14.52
N MET A 242 4.06 -16.84 15.43
CA MET A 242 3.95 -16.08 16.68
C MET A 242 5.04 -16.43 17.69
N GLU A 243 5.74 -17.56 17.52
CA GLU A 243 6.82 -18.00 18.41
C GLU A 243 8.17 -17.41 18.00
N SER A 244 8.49 -17.45 16.71
CA SER A 244 9.76 -16.99 16.15
C SER A 244 9.74 -15.54 15.65
N GLY A 245 8.58 -15.04 15.23
CA GLY A 245 8.43 -13.78 14.50
C GLY A 245 8.78 -13.89 13.01
N ASP A 246 9.10 -15.09 12.52
CA ASP A 246 9.51 -15.30 11.14
C ASP A 246 8.30 -15.32 10.18
N ALA A 247 8.54 -14.87 8.94
CA ALA A 247 7.55 -14.98 7.86
C ALA A 247 7.47 -16.43 7.35
N VAL A 248 6.30 -17.04 7.48
CA VAL A 248 5.98 -18.41 7.03
C VAL A 248 4.85 -18.39 6.00
N ASN A 249 4.66 -19.52 5.30
CA ASN A 249 3.62 -19.69 4.28
C ASN A 249 3.61 -18.59 3.19
N LYS A 250 4.81 -18.09 2.86
CA LYS A 250 4.97 -16.99 1.92
C LYS A 250 4.59 -17.39 0.49
N VAL A 251 3.82 -16.54 -0.16
CA VAL A 251 3.52 -16.59 -1.59
C VAL A 251 3.81 -15.24 -2.23
N VAL A 252 4.25 -15.25 -3.49
CA VAL A 252 4.64 -14.04 -4.23
C VAL A 252 3.88 -13.99 -5.54
N TYR A 253 3.33 -12.82 -5.86
CA TYR A 253 2.60 -12.52 -7.09
C TYR A 253 3.20 -11.29 -7.77
N GLU A 254 3.22 -11.28 -9.10
CA GLU A 254 3.55 -10.07 -9.85
C GLU A 254 2.33 -9.14 -9.91
N LEU A 255 2.56 -7.86 -9.65
CA LEU A 255 1.59 -6.80 -9.88
C LEU A 255 1.86 -6.19 -11.25
N LYS A 256 0.84 -6.20 -12.13
CA LYS A 256 0.91 -5.66 -13.49
C LYS A 256 0.35 -4.25 -13.55
#